data_AF-A0A016TUQ1-F1
#
_entry.id   AF-A0A016TUQ1-F1
#
_cell.length_a   1.000
_cell.length_b   1.000
_cell.length_c   1.000
_cell.angle_alpha   90.00
_cell.angle_beta   90.00
_cell.angle_gamma   90.00
#
_symmetry.space_group_name_H-M   'P 1'
#
loop_
_entity.id
_entity.type
_entity.pdbx_description
1 polymer ?
#
loop_
_entity_poly.entity_id
_entity_poly.type
_entity_poly.pdbx_seq_one_letter_code
_entity_poly.pdbx_strand_id
1 'polypeptide(L)'
;MRNLEKFDFAITFSSIEHSGLGRYGDPLDPIGDLREVQKVMCLLKKGGLLYVGVPRGLDGVLYNLHRIYGRMRLAMIMAGYEWVAMYRGNSPYPQYPRREDYEEGNEAKFKQDLHVLRKL
;
A
#
# COMPACT_ATOMS: atom_id res chain seq x y z
N MET A 1 12.67 14.14 24.74
CA MET A 1 11.64 14.03 23.67
C MET A 1 10.55 13.11 24.19
N ARG A 2 9.30 13.55 24.22
CA ARG A 2 8.16 12.78 24.77
C ARG A 2 8.04 11.46 24.00
N ASN A 3 7.88 10.36 24.72
CA ASN A 3 7.40 9.10 24.16
C ASN A 3 6.07 9.39 23.44
N LEU A 4 6.09 9.52 22.12
CA LEU A 4 4.86 9.39 21.35
C LEU A 4 4.35 7.99 21.64
N GLU A 5 3.13 7.86 22.13
CA GLU A 5 2.43 6.58 22.14
C GLU A 5 2.37 6.09 20.69
N LYS A 6 3.23 5.13 20.37
CA LYS A 6 3.30 4.52 19.05
C LYS A 6 2.26 3.42 18.93
N PHE A 7 1.76 3.19 17.73
CA PHE A 7 0.78 2.15 17.48
C PHE A 7 1.44 0.78 17.29
N ASP A 8 0.77 -0.27 17.75
CA ASP A 8 1.14 -1.66 17.51
C ASP A 8 0.84 -2.09 16.07
N PHE A 9 -0.23 -1.54 15.49
CA PHE A 9 -0.57 -1.75 14.09
C PHE A 9 -1.31 -0.56 13.48
N ALA A 10 -1.30 -0.49 12.16
CA ALA A 10 -2.04 0.46 11.35
C ALA A 10 -2.65 -0.26 10.15
N ILE A 11 -3.80 0.23 9.69
CA ILE A 11 -4.54 -0.36 8.58
C ILE A 11 -4.87 0.75 7.59
N THR A 12 -4.59 0.51 6.31
CA THR A 12 -5.06 1.33 5.21
C THR A 12 -5.62 0.42 4.13
N PHE A 13 -6.83 0.70 3.69
CA PHE A 13 -7.51 -0.07 2.66
C PHE A 13 -8.24 0.89 1.75
N SER A 14 -7.94 0.83 0.46
CA SER A 14 -8.52 1.73 -0.53
C SER A 14 -8.40 3.22 -0.15
N SER A 15 -7.20 3.68 0.19
CA SER A 15 -6.95 5.06 0.63
C SER A 15 -5.68 5.65 0.05
N ILE A 16 -4.52 5.03 0.32
CA ILE A 16 -3.21 5.61 -0.06
C ILE A 16 -3.02 5.71 -1.57
N GLU A 17 -3.71 4.91 -2.38
CA GLU A 17 -3.66 5.00 -3.84
C GLU A 17 -4.17 6.32 -4.40
N HIS A 18 -4.92 7.08 -3.61
CA HIS A 18 -5.45 8.39 -3.98
C HIS A 18 -4.55 9.56 -3.57
N SER A 19 -3.63 9.36 -2.62
CA SER A 19 -2.86 10.43 -1.99
C SER A 19 -1.99 11.19 -3.00
N GLY A 20 -2.16 12.50 -3.09
CA GLY A 20 -1.39 13.36 -3.99
C GLY A 20 -1.90 13.40 -5.43
N LEU A 21 -3.12 12.91 -5.68
CA LEU A 21 -3.76 12.97 -7.00
C LEU A 21 -4.74 14.14 -7.14
N GLY A 22 -5.00 14.89 -6.07
CA GLY A 22 -5.90 16.05 -6.09
C GLY A 22 -7.38 15.72 -6.25
N ARG A 23 -7.73 14.44 -6.17
CA ARG A 23 -9.12 13.99 -6.27
C ARG A 23 -9.99 14.56 -5.16
N TYR A 24 -9.41 14.69 -3.97
CA TYR A 24 -10.12 15.08 -2.76
C TYR A 24 -9.74 16.50 -2.31
N GLY A 25 -9.19 17.32 -3.22
CA GLY A 25 -8.70 18.66 -2.92
C GLY A 25 -7.31 18.68 -2.26
N ASP A 26 -6.65 17.52 -2.15
CA ASP A 26 -5.27 17.41 -1.73
C ASP A 26 -4.32 18.07 -2.76
N PRO A 27 -3.19 18.66 -2.33
CA PRO A 27 -2.18 19.14 -3.27
C PRO A 27 -1.65 17.99 -4.14
N LEU A 28 -1.37 18.28 -5.41
CA LEU A 28 -0.72 17.31 -6.28
C LEU A 28 0.66 16.94 -5.74
N ASP A 29 0.86 15.65 -5.48
CA ASP A 29 2.10 15.08 -4.98
C ASP A 29 2.33 13.71 -5.65
N PRO A 30 3.26 13.62 -6.62
CA PRO A 30 3.57 12.38 -7.31
C PRO A 30 3.97 11.22 -6.37
N ILE A 31 4.47 11.52 -5.18
CA ILE A 31 4.91 10.54 -4.16
C ILE A 31 4.03 10.58 -2.89
N GLY A 32 2.82 11.13 -2.97
CA GLY A 32 1.92 11.31 -1.82
C GLY A 32 1.62 9.99 -1.08
N ASP A 33 1.33 8.92 -1.81
CA ASP A 33 1.17 7.55 -1.29
C ASP A 33 2.39 7.09 -0.47
N LEU A 34 3.60 7.28 -0.99
CA LEU A 34 4.85 6.91 -0.31
C LEU A 34 5.03 7.73 0.97
N ARG A 35 4.70 9.03 0.94
CA ARG A 35 4.76 9.90 2.12
C ARG A 35 3.76 9.48 3.19
N GLU A 36 2.53 9.11 2.83
CA GLU A 36 1.56 8.60 3.80
C GLU A 36 2.05 7.31 4.46
N VAL A 37 2.62 6.37 3.70
CA VAL A 37 3.23 5.17 4.26
C VAL A 37 4.40 5.50 5.19
N GLN A 38 5.24 6.47 4.84
CA GLN A 38 6.35 6.92 5.69
C GLN A 38 5.86 7.56 7.00
N LYS A 39 4.78 8.35 6.97
CA LYS A 39 4.16 8.89 8.19
C LYS A 39 3.66 7.77 9.10
N VAL A 40 2.99 6.77 8.53
CA VAL A 40 2.53 5.59 9.27
C VAL A 40 3.72 4.84 9.87
N MET A 41 4.80 4.67 9.11
CA MET A 41 6.04 4.07 9.63
C MET A 41 6.57 4.81 10.85
N CYS A 42 6.59 6.15 10.86
CA CYS A 42 7.05 6.93 12.02
C CYS A 42 6.21 6.68 13.28
N LEU A 43 4.90 6.50 13.11
CA LEU A 43 3.93 6.28 14.18
C LEU A 43 3.89 4.83 14.68
N LEU A 44 4.36 3.87 13.89
CA LEU A 44 4.43 2.46 14.28
C LEU A 44 5.61 2.16 15.21
N LYS A 45 5.38 1.27 16.20
CA LYS A 45 6.45 0.64 16.98
C LYS A 45 7.34 -0.20 16.07
N LYS A 46 8.61 -0.40 16.45
CA LYS A 46 9.47 -1.41 15.82
C LYS A 46 8.79 -2.78 15.97
N GLY A 47 8.71 -3.55 14.89
CA GLY A 47 7.96 -4.81 14.87
C GLY A 47 6.44 -4.67 14.75
N GLY A 48 5.90 -3.45 14.74
CA GLY A 48 4.48 -3.19 14.52
C GLY A 48 4.04 -3.50 13.09
N LEU A 49 2.74 -3.72 12.89
CA LEU A 49 2.19 -4.20 11.62
C LEU A 49 1.49 -3.10 10.82
N LEU A 50 1.75 -3.04 9.53
CA LEU A 50 0.99 -2.27 8.56
C LEU A 50 0.22 -3.24 7.66
N TYR A 51 -1.10 -3.11 7.68
CA TYR A 51 -2.01 -3.77 6.75
C TYR A 51 -2.31 -2.78 5.63
N VAL A 52 -1.89 -3.08 4.40
CA VAL A 52 -2.02 -2.19 3.23
C VAL A 52 -2.77 -2.89 2.11
N GLY A 53 -4.02 -2.48 1.89
CA GLY A 53 -4.88 -2.93 0.79
C GLY A 53 -4.83 -1.95 -0.36
N VAL A 54 -4.28 -2.39 -1.50
CA VAL A 54 -4.07 -1.54 -2.67
C VAL A 54 -4.47 -2.24 -3.99
N PRO A 55 -4.82 -1.47 -5.03
CA PRO A 55 -5.05 -2.03 -6.37
C PRO A 55 -3.76 -2.63 -6.93
N ARG A 56 -3.82 -3.88 -7.38
CA ARG A 56 -2.70 -4.58 -8.04
C ARG A 56 -2.82 -4.51 -9.56
N GLY A 57 -1.68 -4.48 -10.25
CA GLY A 57 -1.63 -4.60 -11.71
C GLY A 57 -0.30 -4.10 -12.27
N LEU A 58 -0.31 -3.58 -13.49
CA LEU A 58 0.85 -2.88 -14.04
C LEU A 58 0.97 -1.49 -13.38
N ASP A 59 2.17 -1.14 -12.93
CA ASP A 59 2.45 0.16 -12.31
C ASP A 59 1.86 1.31 -13.16
N GLY A 60 0.97 2.10 -12.58
CA GLY A 60 0.23 3.09 -13.35
C GLY A 60 -0.57 4.06 -12.50
N VAL A 61 -1.00 5.15 -13.13
CA VAL A 61 -1.86 6.18 -12.53
C VAL A 61 -3.05 6.39 -13.45
N LEU A 62 -4.26 6.15 -12.94
CA LEU A 62 -5.49 6.38 -13.69
C LEU A 62 -5.98 7.82 -13.44
N TYR A 63 -5.36 8.79 -14.11
CA TYR A 63 -5.64 10.22 -13.92
C TYR A 63 -5.66 10.60 -12.43
N ASN A 64 -6.67 11.32 -11.94
CA ASN A 64 -6.87 11.60 -10.53
C ASN A 64 -7.68 10.52 -9.81
N LEU A 65 -7.99 9.39 -10.45
CA LEU A 65 -8.82 8.34 -9.85
C LEU A 65 -8.05 7.59 -8.76
N HIS A 66 -6.96 6.91 -9.11
CA HIS A 66 -6.09 6.15 -8.19
C HIS A 66 -4.79 5.68 -8.88
N ARG A 67 -3.84 5.19 -8.07
CA ARG A 67 -2.66 4.43 -8.52
C ARG A 67 -2.90 2.92 -8.54
N ILE A 68 -2.30 2.25 -9.51
CA ILE A 68 -2.19 0.79 -9.58
C ILE A 68 -0.76 0.41 -9.21
N TYR A 69 -0.63 -0.53 -8.27
CA TYR A 69 0.65 -0.94 -7.71
C TYR A 69 1.13 -2.20 -8.43
N GLY A 70 2.13 -2.01 -9.28
CA GLY A 70 2.93 -3.08 -9.84
C GLY A 70 4.17 -3.35 -9.02
N ARG A 71 5.06 -4.15 -9.61
CA ARG A 71 6.29 -4.61 -8.94
C ARG A 71 7.14 -3.46 -8.41
N MET A 72 7.18 -2.33 -9.10
CA MET A 72 8.07 -1.21 -8.75
C MET A 72 7.47 -0.35 -7.64
N ARG A 73 6.23 0.13 -7.81
CA ARG A 73 5.58 0.97 -6.80
C ARG A 73 5.34 0.21 -5.51
N LEU A 74 4.95 -1.07 -5.60
CA LEU A 74 4.72 -1.91 -4.43
C LEU A 74 6.02 -2.13 -3.64
N ALA A 75 7.15 -2.35 -4.31
CA ALA A 75 8.45 -2.44 -3.65
C ALA A 75 8.83 -1.15 -2.91
N MET A 76 8.48 0.02 -3.47
CA MET A 76 8.69 1.31 -2.79
C MET A 76 7.82 1.46 -1.54
N ILE A 77 6.56 1.02 -1.59
CA ILE A 77 5.66 0.99 -0.42
C ILE A 77 6.19 0.09 0.68
N MET A 78 6.77 -1.06 0.30
CA MET A 78 7.31 -2.05 1.25
C MET A 78 8.69 -1.68 1.80
N ALA A 79 9.33 -0.62 1.30
CA ALA A 79 10.65 -0.23 1.77
C ALA A 79 10.65 0.07 3.28
N GLY A 80 11.58 -0.53 4.03
CA GLY A 80 11.64 -0.41 5.49
C GLY A 80 10.72 -1.36 6.26
N TYR A 81 10.06 -2.29 5.57
CA TYR A 81 9.26 -3.35 6.15
C TYR A 81 9.76 -4.74 5.74
N GLU A 82 9.51 -5.72 6.59
CA GLU A 82 9.50 -7.14 6.25
C GLU A 82 8.10 -7.50 5.71
N TRP A 83 8.03 -8.20 4.58
CA TRP A 83 6.75 -8.73 4.08
C TRP A 83 6.38 -10.01 4.85
N VAL A 84 5.20 -10.02 5.48
CA VAL A 84 4.73 -11.13 6.32
C VAL A 84 3.76 -12.04 5.56
N ALA A 85 2.77 -11.44 4.89
CA ALA A 85 1.73 -12.18 4.19
C ALA A 85 1.03 -11.32 3.13
N MET A 86 0.32 -11.97 2.21
CA MET A 86 -0.63 -11.33 1.29
C MET A 86 -1.95 -12.10 1.32
N TYR A 87 -3.07 -11.39 1.29
CA TYR A 87 -4.42 -11.97 1.24
C TYR A 87 -5.18 -11.43 0.03
N ARG A 88 -6.05 -12.26 -0.52
CA ARG A 88 -6.82 -11.96 -1.74
C ARG A 88 -8.27 -12.42 -1.59
N GLY A 89 -9.20 -11.50 -1.85
CA GLY A 89 -10.64 -11.75 -1.78
C GLY A 89 -11.05 -12.30 -0.42
N ASN A 90 -11.87 -13.35 -0.42
CA ASN A 90 -12.37 -14.00 0.79
C ASN A 90 -11.50 -15.19 1.25
N SER A 91 -10.29 -15.35 0.71
CA SER A 91 -9.42 -16.46 1.11
C SER A 91 -8.92 -16.24 2.55
N PRO A 92 -9.15 -17.20 3.48
CA PRO A 92 -8.59 -17.12 4.83
C PRO A 92 -7.09 -17.47 4.86
N TYR A 93 -6.53 -17.95 3.75
CA TYR A 93 -5.15 -18.42 3.66
C TYR A 93 -4.24 -17.39 2.97
N PRO A 94 -3.00 -17.21 3.46
CA PRO A 94 -2.03 -16.35 2.81
C PRO A 94 -1.73 -16.86 1.39
N GLN A 95 -1.58 -15.92 0.47
CA GLN A 95 -1.26 -16.13 -0.92
C GLN A 95 0.15 -15.60 -1.21
N TYR A 96 0.74 -16.05 -2.31
CA TYR A 96 2.02 -15.54 -2.80
C TYR A 96 1.80 -14.75 -4.09
N PRO A 97 2.50 -13.62 -4.27
CA PRO A 97 2.45 -12.86 -5.50
C PRO A 97 3.01 -13.69 -6.65
N ARG A 98 2.27 -13.76 -7.77
CA ARG A 98 2.74 -14.40 -9.01
C ARG A 98 3.16 -13.34 -10.00
N ARG A 99 4.02 -13.73 -10.95
CA ARG A 99 4.47 -12.84 -12.02
C ARG A 99 3.29 -12.27 -12.81
N GLU A 100 2.33 -13.13 -13.16
CA GLU A 100 1.13 -12.73 -13.91
C GLU A 100 0.28 -11.67 -13.18
N ASP A 101 0.34 -11.62 -11.84
CA ASP A 101 -0.47 -10.68 -11.05
C ASP A 101 -0.13 -9.20 -11.32
N TYR A 102 1.04 -8.94 -11.92
CA TYR A 102 1.57 -7.61 -12.25
C TYR A 102 1.88 -7.40 -13.75
N GLU A 103 1.46 -8.34 -14.61
CA GLU A 103 1.69 -8.27 -16.06
C GLU A 103 0.40 -8.10 -16.88
N GLU A 104 -0.76 -8.31 -16.26
CA GLU A 104 -2.05 -7.99 -16.86
C GLU A 104 -2.26 -6.46 -16.91
N GLY A 105 -2.74 -5.97 -18.06
CA GLY A 105 -3.05 -4.55 -18.26
C GLY A 105 -4.08 -4.03 -17.26
N ASN A 106 -4.17 -2.70 -17.17
CA ASN A 106 -5.04 -1.97 -16.24
C ASN A 106 -6.51 -2.03 -16.66
N GLU A 107 -7.05 -3.24 -16.84
CA GLU A 107 -8.47 -3.46 -17.06
C GLU A 107 -9.26 -3.04 -15.81
N ALA A 108 -10.46 -2.50 -16.03
CA ALA A 108 -11.36 -1.93 -15.02
C ALA A 108 -11.86 -2.91 -13.93
N LYS A 109 -11.27 -4.10 -13.81
CA LYS A 109 -11.53 -5.02 -12.70
C LYS A 109 -10.64 -4.59 -11.54
N PHE A 110 -11.25 -3.98 -10.52
CA PHE A 110 -10.61 -3.59 -9.26
C PHE A 110 -10.05 -4.83 -8.54
N LYS A 111 -8.85 -5.27 -8.93
CA LYS A 111 -8.12 -6.35 -8.27
C LYS A 111 -7.35 -5.72 -7.12
N GLN A 112 -7.71 -6.06 -5.89
CA GLN A 112 -7.02 -5.60 -4.69
C GLN A 112 -6.41 -6.77 -3.96
N ASP A 113 -5.18 -6.57 -3.49
CA ASP A 113 -4.51 -7.48 -2.56
C ASP A 113 -4.22 -6.72 -1.26
N LEU A 114 -4.33 -7.42 -0.14
CA LEU A 114 -3.97 -6.93 1.18
C LEU A 114 -2.58 -7.47 1.54
N HIS A 115 -1.61 -6.58 1.74
CA HIS A 115 -0.29 -6.97 2.23
C HIS A 115 -0.17 -6.68 3.72
N VAL A 116 0.45 -7.61 4.45
CA VAL A 116 0.82 -7.45 5.86
C VAL A 116 2.31 -7.23 5.93
N LEU A 117 2.71 -6.09 6.46
CA LEU A 117 4.08 -5.61 6.50
C LEU A 117 4.50 -5.38 7.96
N ARG A 118 5.66 -5.90 8.38
CA ARG A 118 6.21 -5.68 9.71
C ARG A 118 7.31 -4.64 9.66
N LYS A 119 7.20 -3.59 10.48
CA LYS A 119 8.21 -2.53 10.52
C LYS A 119 9.53 -3.07 11.07
N LEU A 120 10.63 -2.82 10.34
CA LEU A 120 12.00 -3.19 10.72
C LEU A 120 12.55 -2.38 11.90
#